data_AF-A0A2V9MTH6-F1
#
_entry.id   AF-A0A2V9MTH6-F1
#
_cell.length_a   1.000
_cell.length_b   1.000
_cell.length_c   1.000
_cell.angle_alpha   90.00
_cell.angle_beta   90.00
_cell.angle_gamma   90.00
#
_symmetry.space_group_name_H-M   'P 1'
#
loop_
_entity.id
_entity.type
_entity.pdbx_description
1 polymer ?
#
loop_
_entity_poly.entity_id
_entity_poly.type
_entity_poly.pdbx_seq_one_letter_code
_entity_poly.pdbx_strand_id
1 'polypeptide(L)'
;MKRLTKQKDDHDTLVAQLREQGIRYLAPSQPEFSDPPQISPNKLIMRLVTHSDARLRLALVALLLLHPEWGPYVHSQVRELAEPTRADLQALYTAAVYLQRLWQTRLRFYLRRFEMLPDLYSSQLGLPAAEERHGKNGLHALSAWQGHRSPYPFNWLASYNKLINLLFEQLKMEAKHDESTSAR
;
A
#
# COMPACT_ATOMS: atom_id res chain seq x y z
N MET A 1 10.09 -25.11 16.12
CA MET A 1 9.43 -25.45 14.83
C MET A 1 8.03 -24.85 14.65
N LYS A 2 7.12 -24.86 15.64
CA LYS A 2 5.73 -24.32 15.51
C LYS A 2 5.59 -22.82 15.17
N ARG A 3 6.59 -21.97 15.46
CA ARG A 3 6.53 -20.51 15.20
C ARG A 3 6.80 -20.14 13.74
N LEU A 4 7.64 -20.93 13.06
CA LEU A 4 7.99 -20.71 11.65
C LEU A 4 6.84 -21.10 10.72
N THR A 5 6.10 -22.17 11.03
CA THR A 5 4.92 -22.60 10.25
C THR A 5 3.82 -21.56 10.33
N LYS A 6 3.47 -21.10 11.54
CA LYS A 6 2.41 -20.08 11.73
C LYS A 6 2.71 -18.75 11.04
N GLN A 7 3.99 -18.34 10.98
CA GLN A 7 4.38 -17.11 10.31
C GLN A 7 4.37 -17.24 8.78
N LYS A 8 4.73 -18.42 8.25
CA LYS A 8 4.58 -18.74 6.82
C LYS A 8 3.10 -18.72 6.44
N ASP A 9 2.24 -19.37 7.21
CA ASP A 9 0.79 -19.42 6.95
C ASP A 9 0.16 -18.02 6.97
N ASP A 10 0.59 -17.14 7.90
CA ASP A 10 0.12 -15.77 7.99
C ASP A 10 0.54 -14.91 6.78
N HIS A 11 1.79 -15.06 6.35
CA HIS A 11 2.33 -14.40 5.16
C HIS A 11 1.56 -14.82 3.91
N ASP A 12 1.40 -16.12 3.69
CA ASP A 12 0.75 -16.64 2.48
C ASP A 12 -0.74 -16.29 2.44
N THR A 13 -1.40 -16.26 3.61
CA THR A 13 -2.77 -15.73 3.74
C THR A 13 -2.83 -14.26 3.33
N LEU A 14 -1.91 -13.42 3.79
CA LEU A 14 -1.90 -11.99 3.44
C LEU A 14 -1.63 -11.77 1.95
N VAL A 15 -0.71 -12.52 1.36
CA VAL A 15 -0.43 -12.48 -0.08
C VAL A 15 -1.66 -12.88 -0.88
N ALA A 16 -2.36 -13.94 -0.49
CA ALA A 16 -3.58 -14.37 -1.15
C ALA A 16 -4.69 -13.30 -1.05
N GLN A 17 -4.87 -12.69 0.12
CA GLN A 17 -5.85 -11.60 0.29
C GLN A 17 -5.49 -10.36 -0.52
N LEU A 18 -4.21 -9.97 -0.57
CA LEU A 18 -3.74 -8.85 -1.40
C LEU A 18 -3.98 -9.12 -2.89
N ARG A 19 -3.82 -10.37 -3.34
CA ARG A 19 -4.10 -10.78 -4.71
C ARG A 19 -5.58 -10.64 -5.08
N GLU A 20 -6.48 -11.01 -4.17
CA GLU A 20 -7.93 -10.79 -4.34
C GLU A 20 -8.28 -9.30 -4.43
N GLN A 21 -7.50 -8.43 -3.76
CA GLN A 21 -7.60 -6.97 -3.87
C GLN A 21 -6.76 -6.40 -5.04
N GLY A 22 -6.41 -7.22 -6.03
CA GLY A 22 -5.71 -6.75 -7.23
C GLY A 22 -4.22 -6.45 -7.07
N ILE A 23 -3.54 -6.89 -5.99
CA ILE A 23 -2.09 -6.75 -5.83
C ILE A 23 -1.42 -8.09 -6.13
N ARG A 24 -0.89 -8.24 -7.35
CA ARG A 24 -0.41 -9.52 -7.90
C ARG A 24 1.10 -9.61 -8.02
N TYR A 25 1.82 -8.49 -7.92
CA TYR A 25 3.29 -8.46 -8.05
C TYR A 25 4.07 -9.05 -6.86
N LEU A 26 3.40 -9.42 -5.76
CA LEU A 26 4.06 -9.89 -4.53
C LEU A 26 4.41 -11.40 -4.56
N ALA A 27 3.86 -12.18 -5.49
CA ALA A 27 4.15 -13.60 -5.64
C ALA A 27 4.14 -14.05 -7.11
N PRO A 28 5.20 -14.73 -7.59
CA PRO A 28 5.19 -15.41 -8.90
C PRO A 28 4.42 -16.75 -8.87
N SER A 29 4.20 -17.33 -7.68
CA SER A 29 3.59 -18.65 -7.51
C SER A 29 2.10 -18.52 -7.16
N GLN A 30 1.27 -19.42 -7.68
CA GLN A 30 -0.14 -19.50 -7.26
C GLN A 30 -0.22 -19.68 -5.73
N PRO A 31 -1.12 -18.95 -5.04
CA PRO A 31 -1.31 -19.20 -3.61
C PRO A 31 -1.65 -20.67 -3.40
N GLU A 32 -1.08 -21.29 -2.36
CA GLU A 32 -1.40 -22.67 -1.98
C GLU A 32 -2.90 -22.83 -1.63
N PHE A 33 -3.61 -21.71 -1.41
CA PHE A 33 -5.03 -21.67 -1.10
C PHE A 33 -5.87 -21.36 -2.34
N SER A 34 -6.69 -22.33 -2.76
CA SER A 34 -7.71 -22.16 -3.81
C SER A 34 -8.87 -21.25 -3.36
N ASP A 35 -9.08 -21.09 -2.04
CA ASP A 35 -10.10 -20.24 -1.44
C ASP A 35 -9.57 -19.62 -0.14
N PRO A 36 -8.92 -18.43 -0.20
CA PRO A 36 -8.32 -17.83 0.97
C PRO A 36 -9.41 -17.27 1.91
N PRO A 37 -9.27 -17.42 3.24
CA PRO A 37 -10.31 -17.02 4.19
C PRO A 37 -10.60 -15.52 4.09
N GLN A 38 -11.88 -15.15 3.97
CA GLN A 38 -12.29 -13.75 3.82
C GLN A 38 -11.89 -12.91 5.04
N ILE A 39 -11.05 -11.90 4.83
CA ILE A 39 -10.61 -10.96 5.88
C ILE A 39 -11.31 -9.62 5.68
N SER A 40 -11.88 -9.06 6.75
CA SER A 40 -12.46 -7.72 6.69
C SER A 40 -11.38 -6.65 6.42
N PRO A 41 -11.70 -5.52 5.75
CA PRO A 41 -10.74 -4.46 5.47
C PRO A 41 -9.93 -4.01 6.69
N ASN A 42 -10.63 -3.78 7.82
CA ASN A 42 -9.98 -3.44 9.10
C ASN A 42 -8.96 -4.50 9.53
N LYS A 43 -9.32 -5.78 9.49
CA LYS A 43 -8.41 -6.85 9.90
C LYS A 43 -7.21 -6.97 8.94
N LEU A 44 -7.41 -6.75 7.64
CA LEU A 44 -6.33 -6.76 6.67
C LEU A 44 -5.36 -5.60 6.89
N ILE A 45 -5.85 -4.36 7.01
CA ILE A 45 -5.02 -3.17 7.27
C ILE A 45 -4.19 -3.36 8.54
N MET A 46 -4.82 -3.83 9.63
CA MET A 46 -4.14 -4.07 10.91
C MET A 46 -3.02 -5.12 10.79
N ARG A 47 -3.31 -6.24 10.13
CA ARG A 47 -2.31 -7.28 9.91
C ARG A 47 -1.17 -6.78 9.05
N LEU A 48 -1.45 -6.00 7.99
CA LEU A 48 -0.42 -5.43 7.13
C LEU A 48 0.48 -4.47 7.90
N VAL A 49 -0.06 -3.47 8.61
CA VAL A 49 0.76 -2.46 9.29
C VAL A 49 1.63 -3.06 10.41
N THR A 50 1.14 -4.08 11.10
CA THR A 50 1.88 -4.78 12.17
C THR A 50 2.80 -5.89 11.68
N HIS A 51 2.76 -6.23 10.38
CA HIS A 51 3.53 -7.35 9.85
C HIS A 51 5.04 -7.08 9.87
N SER A 52 5.86 -8.10 10.12
CA SER A 52 7.32 -7.96 10.19
C SER A 52 7.98 -7.75 8.81
N ASP A 53 7.43 -8.35 7.74
CA ASP A 53 7.89 -8.13 6.36
C ASP A 53 7.51 -6.73 5.85
N ALA A 54 8.52 -5.93 5.53
CA ALA A 54 8.36 -4.58 5.02
C ALA A 54 7.62 -4.51 3.67
N ARG A 55 7.72 -5.53 2.82
CA ARG A 55 7.02 -5.58 1.53
C ARG A 55 5.51 -5.71 1.73
N LEU A 56 5.08 -6.49 2.72
CA LEU A 56 3.66 -6.58 3.08
C LEU A 56 3.16 -5.28 3.72
N ARG A 57 3.95 -4.64 4.59
CA ARG A 57 3.61 -3.29 5.09
C ARG A 57 3.42 -2.29 3.94
N LEU A 58 4.36 -2.28 2.99
CA LEU A 58 4.30 -1.39 1.83
C LEU A 58 3.12 -1.72 0.90
N ALA A 59 2.69 -2.98 0.81
CA ALA A 59 1.54 -3.37 0.01
C ALA A 59 0.25 -2.62 0.40
N LEU A 60 0.13 -2.16 1.65
CA LEU A 60 -0.97 -1.29 2.08
C LEU A 60 -1.03 0.01 1.26
N VAL A 61 0.12 0.55 0.84
CA VAL A 61 0.19 1.74 -0.02
C VAL A 61 -0.42 1.45 -1.39
N ALA A 62 -0.04 0.33 -2.02
CA ALA A 62 -0.63 -0.08 -3.30
C ALA A 62 -2.14 -0.38 -3.16
N LEU A 63 -2.53 -0.98 -2.04
CA LEU A 63 -3.94 -1.28 -1.73
C LEU A 63 -4.77 0.00 -1.69
N LEU A 64 -4.28 1.04 -1.01
CA LEU A 64 -4.97 2.34 -0.94
C LEU A 64 -4.99 3.09 -2.28
N LEU A 65 -4.00 2.87 -3.15
CA LEU A 65 -4.01 3.42 -4.51
C LEU A 65 -5.05 2.73 -5.41
N LEU A 66 -5.24 1.42 -5.25
CA LEU A 66 -6.23 0.63 -5.99
C LEU A 66 -7.65 0.77 -5.43
N HIS A 67 -7.75 0.94 -4.11
CA HIS A 67 -9.01 1.03 -3.37
C HIS A 67 -9.06 2.29 -2.49
N PRO A 68 -9.18 3.50 -3.07
CA PRO A 68 -9.26 4.75 -2.30
C PRO A 68 -10.43 4.77 -1.29
N GLU A 69 -11.50 4.01 -1.57
CA GLU A 69 -12.65 3.83 -0.69
C GLU A 69 -12.30 3.16 0.65
N TRP A 70 -11.07 2.66 0.82
CA TRP A 70 -10.58 2.14 2.10
C TRP A 70 -10.04 3.21 3.05
N GLY A 71 -9.92 4.47 2.60
CA GLY A 71 -9.45 5.58 3.42
C GLY A 71 -10.21 5.74 4.75
N PRO A 72 -11.55 5.63 4.81
CA PRO A 72 -12.30 5.66 6.06
C PRO A 72 -11.93 4.54 7.05
N TYR A 73 -11.63 3.33 6.57
CA TYR A 73 -11.18 2.23 7.44
C TYR A 73 -9.85 2.57 8.10
N VAL A 74 -8.88 3.08 7.33
CA VAL A 74 -7.60 3.56 7.88
C VAL A 74 -7.83 4.64 8.92
N HIS A 75 -8.70 5.62 8.62
CA HIS A 75 -8.98 6.71 9.55
C HIS A 75 -9.62 6.24 10.85
N SER A 76 -10.55 5.29 10.79
CA SER A 76 -11.13 4.69 11.99
C SER A 76 -10.07 4.00 12.86
N GLN A 77 -9.15 3.25 12.24
CA GLN A 77 -8.12 2.52 12.96
C GLN A 77 -7.04 3.41 13.58
N VAL A 78 -6.67 4.50 12.91
CA VAL A 78 -5.70 5.47 13.46
C VAL A 78 -6.19 6.04 14.80
N ARG A 79 -7.49 6.19 15.02
CA ARG A 79 -8.07 6.72 16.27
C ARG A 79 -7.93 5.75 17.45
N GLU A 80 -7.90 4.44 17.18
CA GLU A 80 -7.81 3.37 18.19
C GLU A 80 -6.35 2.89 18.39
N LEU A 81 -5.54 3.12 17.36
CA LEU A 81 -4.08 3.24 17.32
C LEU A 81 -3.31 3.57 18.61
N ALA A 82 -2.50 2.67 19.17
CA ALA A 82 -1.40 3.08 20.06
C ALA A 82 -0.12 3.39 19.27
N GLU A 83 0.77 4.23 19.84
CA GLU A 83 2.14 4.36 19.30
C GLU A 83 2.93 3.05 19.49
N PRO A 84 3.86 2.69 18.59
CA PRO A 84 4.24 3.40 17.35
C PRO A 84 3.37 3.05 16.13
N THR A 85 2.53 2.03 16.23
CA THR A 85 1.74 1.48 15.09
C THR A 85 0.81 2.52 14.47
N ARG A 86 0.25 3.42 15.27
CA ARG A 86 -0.56 4.55 14.78
C ARG A 86 0.23 5.42 13.81
N ALA A 87 1.44 5.83 14.19
CA ALA A 87 2.29 6.67 13.36
C ALA A 87 2.74 5.93 12.09
N ASP A 88 2.99 4.62 12.16
CA ASP A 88 3.30 3.81 10.98
C ASP A 88 2.11 3.76 9.99
N LEU A 89 0.88 3.58 10.50
CA LEU A 89 -0.32 3.58 9.68
C LEU A 89 -0.56 4.94 9.02
N GLN A 90 -0.39 6.03 9.78
CA GLN A 90 -0.48 7.40 9.26
C GLN A 90 0.57 7.65 8.17
N ALA A 91 1.80 7.18 8.36
CA ALA A 91 2.87 7.33 7.39
C ALA A 91 2.58 6.56 6.09
N LEU A 92 2.13 5.30 6.18
CA LEU A 92 1.76 4.50 4.99
C LEU A 92 0.59 5.12 4.22
N TYR A 93 -0.43 5.63 4.94
CA TYR A 93 -1.53 6.37 4.31
C TYR A 93 -1.03 7.63 3.60
N THR A 94 -0.17 8.40 4.27
CA THR A 94 0.39 9.64 3.73
C THR A 94 1.29 9.36 2.50
N ALA A 95 2.00 8.24 2.49
CA ALA A 95 2.74 7.79 1.31
C ALA A 95 1.80 7.54 0.12
N ALA A 96 0.65 6.88 0.34
CA ALA A 96 -0.35 6.66 -0.70
C ALA A 96 -0.91 8.00 -1.23
N VAL A 97 -1.25 8.92 -0.33
CA VAL A 97 -1.68 10.29 -0.65
C VAL A 97 -0.68 11.01 -1.55
N TYR A 98 0.61 11.04 -1.19
CA TYR A 98 1.65 11.70 -1.99
C TYR A 98 1.92 11.00 -3.32
N LEU A 99 2.01 9.67 -3.33
CA LEU A 99 2.20 8.90 -4.56
C LEU A 99 1.03 9.09 -5.53
N GLN A 100 -0.20 9.15 -5.01
CA GLN A 100 -1.39 9.35 -5.83
C GLN A 100 -1.35 10.69 -6.56
N ARG A 101 -0.85 11.74 -5.90
CA ARG A 101 -0.71 13.09 -6.48
C ARG A 101 0.45 13.14 -7.47
N LEU A 102 1.59 12.55 -7.11
CA LEU A 102 2.77 12.51 -7.95
C LEU A 102 2.51 11.78 -9.27
N TRP A 103 1.70 10.72 -9.22
CA TRP A 103 1.42 9.85 -10.36
C TRP A 103 -0.02 9.95 -10.87
N GLN A 104 -0.73 11.03 -10.53
CA GLN A 104 -2.16 11.18 -10.78
C GLN A 104 -2.56 10.87 -12.23
N THR A 105 -1.87 11.47 -13.20
CA THR A 105 -2.14 11.28 -14.64
C THR A 105 -2.03 9.81 -15.06
N ARG A 106 -0.97 9.12 -14.61
CA ARG A 106 -0.71 7.73 -14.98
C ARG A 106 -1.68 6.78 -14.25
N LEU A 107 -1.99 7.03 -12.99
CA LEU A 107 -2.99 6.27 -12.25
C LEU A 107 -4.38 6.41 -12.88
N ARG A 108 -4.81 7.63 -13.23
CA ARG A 108 -6.08 7.86 -13.94
C ARG A 108 -6.20 7.14 -15.27
N PHE A 109 -5.07 6.96 -15.98
CA PHE A 109 -5.06 6.24 -17.25
C PHE A 109 -5.34 4.74 -17.05
N TYR A 110 -4.74 4.11 -16.05
CA TYR A 110 -4.88 2.66 -15.83
C TYR A 110 -6.08 2.27 -14.95
N LEU A 111 -6.53 3.14 -14.05
CA LEU A 111 -7.60 2.83 -13.11
C LEU A 111 -8.95 3.29 -13.66
N ARG A 112 -9.89 2.35 -13.82
CA ARG A 112 -11.25 2.62 -14.32
C ARG A 112 -12.04 3.57 -13.42
N ARG A 113 -11.84 3.46 -12.10
CA ARG A 113 -12.35 4.38 -11.08
C ARG A 113 -11.16 5.02 -10.39
N PHE A 114 -11.17 6.35 -10.34
CA PHE A 114 -10.11 7.11 -9.68
C PHE A 114 -10.73 8.13 -8.74
N GLU A 115 -10.46 7.96 -7.45
CA GLU A 115 -10.91 8.83 -6.39
C GLU A 115 -9.70 9.27 -5.57
N MET A 116 -9.60 10.57 -5.29
CA MET A 116 -8.45 11.13 -4.56
C MET A 116 -8.58 10.83 -3.06
N LEU A 117 -7.53 10.26 -2.48
CA LEU A 117 -7.38 10.14 -1.04
C LEU A 117 -7.18 11.53 -0.43
N PRO A 118 -7.97 11.94 0.58
CA PRO A 118 -7.77 13.21 1.25
C PRO A 118 -6.44 13.24 2.02
N ASP A 119 -5.84 14.41 2.14
CA ASP A 119 -4.66 14.60 2.98
C ASP A 119 -5.10 14.79 4.44
N LEU A 120 -5.01 13.71 5.24
CA LEU A 120 -5.49 13.69 6.62
C LEU A 120 -4.39 13.89 7.67
N TYR A 121 -3.13 13.58 7.34
CA TYR A 121 -2.07 13.42 8.33
C TYR A 121 -0.79 14.20 8.05
N SER A 122 -0.61 14.82 6.87
CA SER A 122 0.63 15.56 6.56
C SER A 122 0.95 16.61 7.64
N SER A 123 -0.04 17.44 7.99
CA SER A 123 0.10 18.47 9.03
C SER A 123 0.44 17.88 10.40
N GLN A 124 -0.23 16.80 10.81
CA GLN A 124 0.03 16.14 12.09
C GLN A 124 1.45 15.56 12.17
N LEU A 125 1.98 15.07 11.04
CA LEU A 125 3.33 14.52 10.95
C LEU A 125 4.41 15.60 10.75
N GLY A 126 4.03 16.88 10.64
CA GLY A 126 4.95 17.99 10.35
C GLY A 126 5.52 17.93 8.93
N LEU A 127 4.75 17.39 7.97
CA LEU A 127 5.15 17.18 6.58
C LEU A 127 4.52 18.24 5.66
N PRO A 128 5.13 18.51 4.49
CA PRO A 128 4.55 19.36 3.46
C PRO A 128 3.14 18.92 3.04
N ALA A 129 2.27 19.88 2.72
CA ALA A 129 0.94 19.58 2.21
C ALA A 129 1.01 18.77 0.92
N ALA A 130 0.05 17.86 0.71
CA ALA A 130 0.12 16.94 -0.42
C ALA A 130 0.05 17.60 -1.81
N GLU A 131 -0.56 18.79 -1.91
CA GLU A 131 -0.62 19.55 -3.17
C GLU A 131 0.72 20.22 -3.52
N GLU A 132 1.63 20.39 -2.55
CA GLU A 132 2.92 21.02 -2.78
C GLU A 132 3.79 20.17 -3.72
N ARG A 133 4.11 20.72 -4.89
CA ARG A 133 4.85 20.04 -5.97
C ARG A 133 4.27 18.65 -6.27
N HIS A 134 2.95 18.53 -6.29
CA HIS A 134 2.23 17.29 -6.57
C HIS A 134 2.67 16.13 -5.67
N GLY A 135 2.89 16.38 -4.38
CA GLY A 135 3.27 15.36 -3.39
C GLY A 135 4.73 14.94 -3.42
N LYS A 136 5.54 15.42 -4.38
CA LYS A 136 6.96 15.05 -4.48
C LYS A 136 7.74 15.47 -3.23
N ASN A 137 7.62 16.73 -2.82
CA ASN A 137 8.32 17.24 -1.64
C ASN A 137 7.87 16.50 -0.37
N GLY A 138 6.57 16.27 -0.24
CA GLY A 138 5.98 15.47 0.84
C GLY A 138 6.56 14.06 0.91
N LEU A 139 6.66 13.35 -0.22
CA LEU A 139 7.19 11.98 -0.26
C LEU A 139 8.67 11.90 0.17
N HIS A 140 9.48 12.88 -0.24
CA HIS A 140 10.87 12.99 0.22
C HIS A 140 10.95 13.28 1.73
N ALA A 141 10.16 14.24 2.23
CA ALA A 141 10.12 14.58 3.65
C ALA A 141 9.63 13.41 4.51
N LEU A 142 8.59 12.70 4.07
CA LEU A 142 8.05 11.51 4.72
C LEU A 142 9.10 10.40 4.81
N SER A 143 9.83 10.16 3.72
CA SER A 143 10.88 9.13 3.70
C SER A 143 12.00 9.44 4.70
N ALA A 144 12.38 10.72 4.83
CA ALA A 144 13.33 11.16 5.85
C ALA A 144 12.76 11.02 7.27
N TRP A 145 11.51 11.43 7.48
CA TRP A 145 10.80 11.31 8.75
C TRP A 145 10.73 9.84 9.23
N GLN A 146 10.41 8.89 8.34
CA GLN A 146 10.41 7.46 8.66
C GLN A 146 11.82 6.91 8.88
N GLY A 147 12.81 7.42 8.14
CA GLY A 147 14.21 7.06 8.30
C GLY A 147 14.75 7.37 9.70
N HIS A 148 14.43 8.55 10.25
CA HIS A 148 14.85 8.94 11.60
C HIS A 148 14.21 8.10 12.72
N ARG A 149 13.07 7.46 12.47
CA ARG A 149 12.34 6.62 13.44
C ARG A 149 12.73 5.15 13.38
N SER A 150 13.35 4.71 12.28
CA SER A 150 13.71 3.31 12.09
C SER A 150 15.04 3.01 12.79
N PRO A 151 15.11 1.96 13.63
CA PRO A 151 16.37 1.55 14.26
C PRO A 151 17.40 1.00 13.25
N TYR A 152 16.95 0.66 12.04
CA TYR A 152 17.79 0.15 10.96
C TYR A 152 17.63 1.01 9.70
N PRO A 153 18.69 1.20 8.90
CA PRO A 153 18.61 1.92 7.65
C PRO A 153 17.67 1.18 6.68
N PHE A 154 16.51 1.79 6.43
CA PHE A 154 15.55 1.33 5.43
C PHE A 154 15.29 2.47 4.44
N ASN A 155 15.53 2.22 3.15
CA ASN A 155 15.40 3.24 2.12
C ASN A 155 13.93 3.37 1.68
N TRP A 156 13.13 4.06 2.48
CA TRP A 156 11.70 4.28 2.24
C TRP A 156 11.41 4.85 0.86
N LEU A 157 12.15 5.87 0.42
CA LEU A 157 11.93 6.50 -0.89
C LEU A 157 12.15 5.51 -2.04
N ALA A 158 13.25 4.77 -2.02
CA ALA A 158 13.52 3.75 -3.04
C ALA A 158 12.46 2.64 -3.01
N SER A 159 12.00 2.26 -1.82
CA SER A 159 10.93 1.27 -1.66
C SER A 159 9.58 1.74 -2.23
N TYR A 160 9.19 3.00 -2.00
CA TYR A 160 7.99 3.58 -2.60
C TYR A 160 8.09 3.67 -4.13
N ASN A 161 9.24 4.09 -4.66
CA ASN A 161 9.48 4.12 -6.10
C ASN A 161 9.45 2.71 -6.71
N LYS A 162 10.01 1.71 -6.02
CA LYS A 162 9.93 0.32 -6.46
C LYS A 162 8.49 -0.19 -6.45
N LEU A 163 7.73 0.09 -5.40
CA LEU A 163 6.33 -0.29 -5.28
C LEU A 163 5.49 0.28 -6.43
N ILE A 164 5.59 1.58 -6.71
CA ILE A 164 4.76 2.19 -7.75
C ILE A 164 5.14 1.69 -9.15
N ASN A 165 6.42 1.40 -9.39
CA ASN A 165 6.86 0.79 -10.64
C ASN A 165 6.29 -0.62 -10.81
N LEU A 166 6.34 -1.45 -9.76
CA LEU A 166 5.75 -2.80 -9.79
C LEU A 166 4.24 -2.74 -10.05
N LEU A 167 3.53 -1.81 -9.40
CA LEU A 167 2.11 -1.62 -9.62
C LEU A 167 1.82 -1.22 -11.07
N PHE A 168 2.59 -0.30 -11.66
CA PHE A 168 2.37 0.08 -13.05
C PHE A 168 2.70 -1.01 -14.06
N GLU A 169 3.75 -1.81 -13.83
CA GLU A 169 4.03 -2.95 -14.70
C GLU A 169 2.88 -3.96 -14.65
N GLN A 170 2.30 -4.21 -13.47
CA GLN A 170 1.12 -5.05 -13.34
C GLN A 170 -0.07 -4.48 -14.13
N LEU A 171 -0.44 -3.22 -13.89
CA LEU A 171 -1.58 -2.57 -14.56
C LEU A 171 -1.43 -2.54 -16.09
N LYS A 172 -0.20 -2.35 -16.58
CA LYS A 172 0.12 -2.39 -18.01
C LYS A 172 -0.09 -3.78 -18.61
N MET A 173 0.29 -4.84 -17.88
CA MET A 173 0.08 -6.21 -18.33
C MET A 173 -1.41 -6.58 -18.37
N GLU A 174 -2.18 -6.12 -17.38
CA GLU A 174 -3.63 -6.31 -17.32
C GLU A 174 -4.35 -5.59 -18.47
N ALA A 175 -4.01 -4.32 -18.74
CA ALA A 175 -4.58 -3.56 -19.85
C ALA A 175 -4.35 -4.23 -21.22
N LYS A 176 -3.13 -4.75 -21.46
CA LYS A 176 -2.82 -5.50 -22.70
C LYS A 176 -3.63 -6.79 -22.83
N HIS A 177 -3.91 -7.47 -21.72
CA HIS A 177 -4.67 -8.70 -21.73
C HIS A 177 -6.15 -8.43 -22.06
N ASP A 178 -6.74 -7.38 -21.49
CA ASP A 178 -8.10 -6.92 -21.79
C ASP A 178 -8.26 -6.57 -23.28
N GLU A 179 -7.31 -5.84 -23.87
CA GLU A 179 -7.31 -5.51 -25.31
C GLU A 179 -7.25 -6.76 -26.19
N SER A 180 -6.43 -7.76 -25.83
CA SER A 180 -6.29 -8.99 -26.59
C SER A 180 -7.51 -9.92 -26.53
N THR A 181 -8.30 -9.82 -25.46
CA THR A 181 -9.49 -10.63 -25.24
C THR A 181 -10.72 -9.99 -25.88
N SER A 182 -10.79 -8.66 -25.96
CA SER A 182 -11.90 -7.94 -26.60
C SER A 182 -11.84 -7.91 -28.14
N ALA A 183 -10.72 -8.32 -28.74
CA ALA A 183 -10.52 -8.38 -30.19
C ALA A 183 -10.81 -9.76 -30.81
N ARG A 184 -11.35 -10.70 -30.02
CA ARG A 184 -11.78 -12.04 -30.44
C ARG A 184 -13.30 -12.17 -30.34
#